data_AF-A0AAV6Z149-F1
#
_entry.id   AF-A0AAV6Z149-F1
#
_cell.length_a   1.000
_cell.length_b   1.000
_cell.length_c   1.000
_cell.angle_alpha   90.00
_cell.angle_beta   90.00
_cell.angle_gamma   90.00
#
_symmetry.space_group_name_H-M   'P 1'
#
loop_
_entity.id
_entity.type
_entity.pdbx_description
1 polymer ?
#
loop_
_entity_poly.entity_id
_entity_poly.type
_entity_poly.pdbx_seq_one_letter_code
_entity_poly.pdbx_strand_id
1 'polypeptide(L)'
;EAPQKAEEAAVEPFTDSSLFAHWGQDLSPEHRRVALKQFQYYGYNAYLSDRLPLDRPLPDLRPAGCKNLTYPEHLPQVSIAFIFVNEALSVILRSIHSAIDRTPPELLKEIILVDDNSSN
;
A
#
# COMPACT_ATOMS: atom_id res chain seq x y z
N GLU A 1 -17.44 -6.53 40.13
CA GLU A 1 -16.12 -5.87 40.06
C GLU A 1 -15.80 -5.70 38.58
N ALA A 2 -15.90 -4.47 38.07
CA ALA A 2 -15.61 -4.19 36.67
C ALA A 2 -14.10 -4.03 36.52
N PRO A 3 -13.45 -4.63 35.51
CA PRO A 3 -12.04 -4.35 35.28
C PRO A 3 -11.91 -2.89 34.85
N GLN A 4 -11.06 -2.19 35.57
CA GLN A 4 -10.79 -0.77 35.41
C GLN A 4 -10.35 -0.48 33.97
N LYS A 5 -10.92 0.60 33.43
CA LYS A 5 -10.50 1.31 32.23
C LYS A 5 -8.97 1.41 32.28
N ALA A 6 -8.28 0.85 31.27
CA ALA A 6 -6.85 1.03 31.08
C ALA A 6 -6.60 2.51 30.77
N GLU A 7 -6.47 3.27 31.85
CA GLU A 7 -6.13 4.68 31.90
C GLU A 7 -4.68 4.80 31.45
N GLU A 8 -4.49 5.47 30.31
CA GLU A 8 -3.23 6.07 29.85
C GLU A 8 -1.98 5.24 30.16
N ALA A 9 -1.76 4.19 29.35
CA ALA A 9 -0.43 3.64 29.21
C ALA A 9 0.51 4.81 28.89
N ALA A 10 1.47 5.01 29.80
CA ALA A 10 2.42 6.09 29.80
C ALA A 10 2.89 6.42 28.39
N VAL A 11 2.93 7.71 28.06
CA VAL A 11 3.60 8.24 26.88
C VAL A 11 5.08 7.88 27.04
N GLU A 12 5.45 6.70 26.56
CA GLU A 12 6.83 6.31 26.31
C GLU A 12 7.45 7.49 25.54
N PRO A 13 8.52 8.11 26.08
CA PRO A 13 9.14 9.23 25.40
C PRO A 13 9.51 8.73 24.01
N PHE A 14 8.98 9.41 23.00
CA PHE A 14 9.08 9.06 21.59
C PHE A 14 10.51 9.30 21.11
N THR A 15 11.46 8.54 21.66
CA THR A 15 12.87 8.65 21.34
C THR A 15 13.08 7.93 20.02
N ASP A 16 13.03 8.73 18.96
CA ASP A 16 13.82 8.56 17.75
C ASP A 16 13.93 7.10 17.29
N SER A 17 12.77 6.52 16.92
CA SER A 17 12.75 5.24 16.21
C SER A 17 13.76 5.33 15.06
N SER A 18 14.66 4.33 14.94
CA SER A 18 15.67 4.27 13.87
C SER A 18 15.08 4.42 12.46
N LEU A 19 13.77 4.15 12.36
CA LEU A 19 12.88 4.52 11.28
C LEU A 19 13.13 5.97 10.80
N PHE A 20 13.10 6.96 11.69
CA PHE A 20 13.20 8.38 11.34
C PHE A 20 14.63 8.88 11.09
N ALA A 21 15.64 8.04 11.32
CA ALA A 21 17.01 8.37 10.95
C ALA A 21 17.17 8.47 9.42
N HIS A 22 16.41 7.67 8.65
CA HIS A 22 16.53 7.56 7.19
C HIS A 22 15.37 8.20 6.42
N TRP A 23 14.24 8.52 7.07
CA TRP A 23 13.10 9.18 6.44
C TRP A 23 12.29 10.01 7.43
N GLY A 24 11.44 10.93 6.95
CA GLY A 24 10.53 11.68 7.83
C GLY A 24 11.18 12.78 8.67
N GLN A 25 12.38 13.25 8.31
CA GLN A 25 13.07 14.36 8.99
C GLN A 25 12.22 15.64 8.98
N ASP A 26 11.49 15.89 7.89
CA ASP A 26 10.63 17.06 7.72
C ASP A 26 9.26 16.95 8.42
N LEU A 27 8.95 15.80 9.04
CA LEU A 27 7.69 15.59 9.73
C LEU A 27 7.72 16.22 11.13
N SER A 28 6.64 16.91 11.49
CA SER A 28 6.41 17.36 12.87
C SER A 28 6.34 16.17 13.83
N PRO A 29 6.59 16.38 15.14
CA PRO A 29 6.53 15.30 16.13
C PRO A 29 5.20 14.53 16.12
N GLU A 30 4.08 15.23 15.93
CA GLU A 30 2.76 14.58 15.84
C GLU A 30 2.61 13.75 14.57
N HIS A 31 3.08 14.23 13.42
CA HIS A 31 3.07 13.46 12.19
C HIS A 31 3.97 12.23 12.27
N ARG A 32 5.13 12.32 12.94
CA ARG A 32 5.99 11.15 13.22
C ARG A 32 5.26 10.13 14.10
N ARG A 33 4.46 10.58 15.07
CA ARG A 33 3.66 9.70 15.92
C ARG A 33 2.65 8.88 15.13
N VAL A 34 1.89 9.54 14.25
CA VAL A 34 0.95 8.86 13.35
C VAL A 34 1.67 7.92 12.39
N ALA A 35 2.78 8.38 11.80
CA ALA A 35 3.55 7.59 10.85
C ALA A 35 4.15 6.32 11.47
N LEU A 36 4.68 6.40 12.70
CA LEU A 36 5.18 5.21 13.42
C LEU A 36 4.05 4.25 13.74
N LYS A 37 2.88 4.74 14.20
CA LYS A 37 1.73 3.88 14.51
C LYS A 37 1.26 3.10 13.27
N GLN A 38 1.15 3.79 12.13
CA GLN A 38 0.81 3.15 10.87
C GLN A 38 1.89 2.17 10.41
N PHE A 39 3.18 2.52 10.56
CA PHE A 39 4.28 1.62 10.24
C PHE A 39 4.26 0.35 11.09
N GLN A 40 4.00 0.46 12.39
CA GLN A 40 3.90 -0.68 13.31
C GLN A 40 2.70 -1.59 12.98
N TYR A 41 1.60 -1.00 12.49
CA TYR A 41 0.39 -1.75 12.15
C TYR A 41 0.50 -2.46 10.79
N TYR A 42 0.91 -1.73 9.74
CA TYR A 42 0.95 -2.25 8.37
C TYR A 42 2.31 -2.85 7.97
N GLY A 43 3.39 -2.56 8.70
CA GLY A 43 4.75 -3.01 8.37
C GLY A 43 5.47 -2.19 7.28
N TYR A 44 4.82 -1.14 6.76
CA TYR A 44 5.39 -0.23 5.76
C TYR A 44 4.90 1.21 5.99
N ASN A 45 5.44 2.16 5.23
CA ASN A 45 5.12 3.58 5.36
C ASN A 45 3.74 3.93 4.76
N ALA A 46 2.67 3.43 5.38
CA ALA A 46 1.30 3.71 4.97
C ALA A 46 0.99 5.22 5.04
N TYR A 47 1.59 5.93 6.00
CA TYR A 47 1.50 7.39 6.10
C TYR A 47 1.90 8.10 4.81
N LEU A 48 3.03 7.71 4.22
CA LEU A 48 3.44 8.25 2.93
C LEU A 48 2.54 7.72 1.80
N SER A 49 2.20 6.43 1.82
CA SER A 49 1.30 5.83 0.82
C SER A 49 -0.02 6.60 0.70
N ASP A 50 -0.63 6.99 1.81
CA ASP A 50 -1.89 7.75 1.84
C ASP A 50 -1.80 9.13 1.17
N ARG A 51 -0.57 9.65 1.01
CA ARG A 51 -0.30 10.97 0.40
C ARG A 51 0.26 10.88 -1.01
N LEU A 52 0.48 9.68 -1.53
CA LEU A 52 0.93 9.46 -2.90
C LEU A 52 -0.27 9.26 -3.83
N PRO A 53 -0.28 9.82 -5.06
CA PRO A 53 -1.37 9.61 -6.02
C PRO A 53 -1.61 8.12 -6.32
N LEU A 54 -2.87 7.71 -6.48
CA LEU A 54 -3.22 6.31 -6.76
C LEU A 54 -2.73 5.87 -8.16
N ASP A 55 -2.61 6.80 -9.08
CA ASP A 55 -2.21 6.67 -10.49
C ASP A 55 -0.74 7.07 -10.75
N ARG A 56 0.12 7.05 -9.72
CA ARG A 56 1.51 7.50 -9.86
C ARG A 56 2.25 6.80 -11.03
N PRO A 57 3.08 7.54 -11.80
CA PRO A 57 3.89 6.94 -12.85
C PRO A 57 4.95 6.01 -12.24
N LEU A 58 5.23 4.91 -12.93
CA LEU A 58 6.34 4.02 -12.59
C LEU A 58 7.42 4.14 -13.66
N PRO A 59 8.71 4.25 -13.28
CA PRO A 59 9.80 4.19 -14.23
C PRO A 59 9.84 2.81 -14.89
N ASP A 60 10.14 2.77 -16.18
CA ASP A 60 10.34 1.51 -16.90
C ASP A 60 11.71 0.93 -16.58
N LEU A 61 11.74 -0.04 -15.65
CA LEU A 61 12.96 -0.73 -15.22
C LEU A 61 13.26 -1.99 -16.05
N ARG A 62 12.50 -2.26 -17.11
CA ARG A 62 12.70 -3.46 -17.95
C ARG A 62 13.98 -3.34 -18.78
N PRO A 63 14.67 -4.46 -19.08
CA PRO A 63 15.75 -4.47 -20.06
C PRO A 63 15.30 -3.94 -21.43
N ALA A 64 16.21 -3.30 -22.17
CA ALA A 64 15.90 -2.66 -23.46
C ALA A 64 15.24 -3.61 -24.48
N GLY A 65 15.60 -4.90 -24.46
CA GLY A 65 15.03 -5.91 -25.35
C GLY A 65 13.53 -6.17 -25.13
N CYS A 66 12.98 -5.92 -23.93
CA CYS A 66 11.57 -6.15 -23.64
C CYS A 66 10.63 -5.25 -24.46
N LYS A 67 11.10 -4.08 -24.90
CA LYS A 67 10.31 -3.14 -25.71
C LYS A 67 10.10 -3.61 -27.15
N ASN A 68 10.94 -4.53 -27.61
CA ASN A 68 10.93 -5.03 -28.98
C ASN A 68 10.24 -6.41 -29.11
N LEU A 69 9.60 -6.89 -28.04
CA LEU A 69 8.86 -8.14 -28.07
C LEU A 69 7.53 -7.94 -28.80
N THR A 70 7.20 -8.88 -29.70
CA THR A 70 5.92 -8.95 -30.39
C THR A 70 5.07 -10.04 -29.77
N TYR A 71 3.79 -9.74 -29.52
CA TYR A 71 2.82 -10.68 -28.95
C TYR A 71 1.76 -11.02 -30.01
N PRO A 72 1.11 -12.20 -29.92
CA PRO A 72 -0.06 -12.51 -30.76
C PRO A 72 -1.18 -11.48 -30.57
N GLU A 73 -1.94 -11.22 -31.64
CA GLU A 73 -3.07 -10.28 -31.60
C GLU A 73 -4.21 -10.75 -30.68
N HIS A 74 -4.37 -12.07 -30.56
CA HIS A 74 -5.44 -12.69 -29.75
C HIS A 74 -4.84 -13.39 -28.55
N LEU A 75 -4.79 -12.67 -27.44
CA LEU A 75 -4.45 -13.23 -26.13
C LEU A 75 -5.74 -13.56 -25.36
N PRO A 76 -5.72 -14.59 -24.51
CA PRO A 76 -6.84 -14.89 -23.63
C PRO A 76 -7.03 -13.76 -22.63
N GLN A 77 -8.29 -13.51 -22.24
CA GLN A 77 -8.58 -12.60 -21.15
C GLN A 77 -8.11 -13.18 -19.81
N VAL A 78 -7.79 -12.29 -18.87
CA VAL A 78 -7.32 -12.63 -17.53
C VAL A 78 -8.25 -12.03 -16.47
N SER A 79 -8.49 -12.79 -15.41
CA SER A 79 -9.11 -12.30 -14.18
C SER A 79 -8.00 -12.09 -13.14
N ILE A 80 -7.97 -10.92 -12.50
CA ILE A 80 -6.96 -10.59 -11.49
C ILE A 80 -7.61 -10.70 -10.11
N ALA A 81 -7.11 -11.58 -9.25
CA ALA A 81 -7.61 -11.74 -7.88
C ALA A 81 -6.66 -11.08 -6.87
N PHE A 82 -7.14 -10.07 -6.15
CA PHE A 82 -6.47 -9.51 -4.98
C PHE A 82 -7.07 -10.11 -3.71
N ILE A 83 -6.28 -10.89 -3.00
CA ILE A 83 -6.61 -11.39 -1.66
C ILE A 83 -5.94 -10.46 -0.66
N PHE A 84 -6.69 -9.91 0.27
CA PHE A 84 -6.16 -8.98 1.26
C PHE A 84 -6.77 -9.23 2.64
N VAL A 85 -6.00 -8.94 3.67
CA VAL A 85 -6.44 -8.89 5.07
C VAL A 85 -5.83 -7.66 5.71
N ASN A 86 -6.66 -6.81 6.27
CA ASN A 86 -6.25 -5.61 7.00
C ASN A 86 -5.30 -4.67 6.21
N GLU A 87 -5.32 -4.68 4.88
CA GLU A 87 -4.40 -3.90 4.05
C GLU A 87 -4.72 -2.39 4.09
N ALA A 88 -3.71 -1.53 3.97
CA ALA A 88 -3.96 -0.09 3.89
C ALA A 88 -4.76 0.26 2.62
N LEU A 89 -5.81 1.07 2.78
CA LEU A 89 -6.72 1.45 1.69
C LEU A 89 -5.96 2.05 0.49
N SER A 90 -4.98 2.91 0.75
CA SER A 90 -4.16 3.53 -0.31
C SER A 90 -3.32 2.53 -1.11
N VAL A 91 -2.99 1.38 -0.54
CA VAL A 91 -2.22 0.32 -1.21
C VAL A 91 -3.12 -0.55 -2.09
N ILE A 92 -4.27 -0.98 -1.57
CA ILE A 92 -5.24 -1.76 -2.37
C ILE A 92 -5.75 -0.94 -3.55
N LEU A 93 -6.17 0.31 -3.31
CA LEU A 93 -6.68 1.16 -4.39
C LEU A 93 -5.61 1.42 -5.46
N ARG A 94 -4.37 1.70 -5.06
CA ARG A 94 -3.26 1.90 -6.01
C ARG A 94 -2.94 0.64 -6.81
N SER A 95 -3.09 -0.54 -6.21
CA SER A 95 -2.93 -1.82 -6.90
C SER A 95 -4.02 -2.04 -7.94
N ILE A 96 -5.27 -1.72 -7.60
CA ILE A 96 -6.42 -1.77 -8.53
C ILE A 96 -6.23 -0.79 -9.68
N HIS A 97 -5.89 0.48 -9.38
CA HIS A 97 -5.60 1.49 -10.40
C HIS A 97 -4.48 1.04 -11.34
N SER A 98 -3.37 0.52 -10.79
CA SER A 98 -2.28 0.00 -11.62
C SER A 98 -2.71 -1.18 -12.50
N ALA A 99 -3.59 -2.06 -12.01
CA ALA A 99 -4.08 -3.18 -12.79
C ALA A 99 -4.95 -2.71 -13.96
N ILE A 100 -5.81 -1.71 -13.73
CA ILE A 100 -6.66 -1.11 -14.77
C ILE A 100 -5.80 -0.34 -15.79
N ASP A 101 -4.93 0.54 -15.33
CA ASP A 101 -4.19 1.48 -16.19
C ASP A 101 -3.09 0.80 -17.02
N ARG A 102 -2.59 -0.36 -16.57
CA ARG A 102 -1.45 -1.06 -17.20
C ARG A 102 -1.81 -2.40 -17.84
N THR A 103 -3.10 -2.77 -17.85
CA THR A 103 -3.59 -3.94 -18.58
C THR A 103 -4.42 -3.46 -19.77
N PRO A 104 -4.13 -3.90 -21.01
CA PRO A 104 -4.99 -3.59 -22.14
C PRO A 104 -6.45 -3.99 -21.86
N PRO A 105 -7.45 -3.10 -22.07
CA PRO A 105 -8.84 -3.33 -21.66
C PRO A 105 -9.46 -4.61 -22.23
N GLU A 106 -9.07 -5.01 -23.43
CA GLU A 106 -9.51 -6.23 -24.10
C GLU A 106 -9.04 -7.51 -23.38
N LEU A 107 -7.93 -7.44 -22.66
CA LEU A 107 -7.35 -8.55 -21.91
C LEU A 107 -7.86 -8.64 -20.48
N LEU A 108 -8.34 -7.53 -19.89
CA LEU A 108 -8.82 -7.53 -18.51
C LEU A 108 -10.29 -7.96 -18.47
N LYS A 109 -10.55 -9.17 -17.99
CA LYS A 109 -11.92 -9.66 -17.82
C LYS A 109 -12.59 -9.05 -16.60
N GLU A 110 -11.95 -9.16 -15.44
CA GLU A 110 -12.48 -8.73 -14.15
C GLU A 110 -11.35 -8.60 -13.12
N ILE A 111 -11.61 -7.78 -12.09
CA ILE A 111 -10.79 -7.72 -10.88
C ILE A 111 -11.65 -8.25 -9.73
N ILE A 112 -11.17 -9.29 -9.07
CA ILE A 112 -11.83 -9.94 -7.95
C ILE A 112 -11.14 -9.51 -6.66
N LEU A 113 -11.88 -8.87 -5.77
CA LEU A 113 -11.40 -8.49 -4.45
C LEU A 113 -11.90 -9.53 -3.44
N VAL A 114 -10.98 -10.19 -2.76
CA VAL A 114 -11.26 -11.22 -1.75
C VAL A 114 -10.76 -10.71 -0.41
N ASP A 115 -11.69 -10.37 0.47
CA ASP A 115 -11.40 -10.03 1.85
C ASP A 115 -11.24 -11.31 2.68
N ASP A 116 -10.02 -11.58 3.14
CA ASP A 116 -9.68 -12.70 4.01
C ASP A 116 -9.88 -12.33 5.49
N ASN A 117 -11.12 -11.98 5.82
CA ASN A 117 -11.60 -11.69 7.17
C ASN A 117 -10.89 -10.49 7.85
N SER A 118 -10.89 -9.33 7.18
CA SER A 118 -10.40 -8.09 7.78
C SER A 118 -11.20 -7.67 9.03
N SER A 119 -10.52 -7.05 9.98
CA SER A 119 -11.06 -6.62 11.28
C SER A 119 -10.86 -5.12 11.57
N ASN A 120 -10.45 -4.36 10.55
CA ASN A 120 -10.10 -2.93 10.60
C ASN A 120 -11.24 -2.01 11.06
#